data_AF-A0A2D6L799-F1
#
_entry.id   AF-A0A2D6L799-F1
#
_cell.length_a   1.000
_cell.length_b   1.000
_cell.length_c   1.000
_cell.angle_alpha   90.00
_cell.angle_beta   90.00
_cell.angle_gamma   90.00
#
_symmetry.space_group_name_H-M   'P 1'
#
loop_
_entity.id
_entity.type
_entity.pdbx_description
1 polymer ?
#
loop_
_entity_poly.entity_id
_entity_poly.type
_entity_poly.pdbx_seq_one_letter_code
_entity_poly.pdbx_strand_id
1 'polypeptide(L)'
;ALVKPVKEKKAHMCVGLRDRSWLYNKLSQHLMLISGERALRREVFTRLKPEFKKGFYIEVAMNRYCRKYNLPIMVKTMKGVSIVKKFEKVGWIRSLWGYAKMDTQIVWAYIMTRINM
;
A
#
# COMPACT_ATOMS: atom_id res chain seq x y z
N ALA A 1 -2.70 13.06 -10.64
CA ALA A 1 -1.33 12.58 -10.94
C ALA A 1 -1.19 11.04 -10.99
N LEU A 2 -1.87 10.28 -10.10
CA LEU A 2 -1.75 8.80 -10.00
C LEU A 2 -2.50 8.04 -11.12
N VAL A 3 -3.63 8.57 -11.60
CA VAL A 3 -4.44 7.92 -12.64
C VAL A 3 -3.77 7.94 -14.02
N LYS A 4 -3.05 9.03 -14.34
CA LYS A 4 -2.39 9.24 -15.63
C LYS A 4 -1.52 8.04 -16.09
N PRO A 5 -0.56 7.53 -15.28
CA PRO A 5 0.25 6.37 -15.70
C PRO A 5 -0.57 5.09 -15.90
N VAL A 6 -1.68 4.92 -15.19
CA VAL A 6 -2.58 3.76 -15.35
C VAL A 6 -3.39 3.87 -16.63
N LYS A 7 -3.94 5.07 -16.91
CA LYS A 7 -4.72 5.36 -18.12
C LYS A 7 -3.85 5.26 -19.38
N GLU A 8 -2.60 5.73 -19.31
CA GLU A 8 -1.61 5.64 -20.39
C GLU A 8 -0.98 4.24 -20.53
N LYS A 9 -1.45 3.24 -19.78
CA LYS A 9 -0.93 1.85 -19.78
C LYS A 9 0.57 1.72 -19.43
N LYS A 10 1.16 2.75 -18.81
CA LYS A 10 2.55 2.75 -18.31
C LYS A 10 2.70 1.98 -17.00
N ALA A 11 1.62 1.81 -16.25
CA ALA A 11 1.60 1.02 -15.01
C ALA A 11 0.26 0.27 -14.86
N HIS A 12 0.30 -0.91 -14.25
CA HIS A 12 -0.92 -1.61 -13.80
C HIS A 12 -1.40 -1.11 -12.45
N MET A 13 -0.48 -0.57 -11.65
CA MET A 13 -0.76 0.08 -10.39
C MET A 13 0.18 1.25 -10.17
N CYS A 14 -0.36 2.39 -9.75
CA CYS A 14 0.39 3.55 -9.32
C CYS A 14 0.06 3.85 -7.86
N VAL A 15 1.07 3.84 -7.00
CA VAL A 15 0.94 4.11 -5.56
C VAL A 15 1.41 5.52 -5.26
N GLY A 16 0.55 6.28 -4.56
CA GLY A 16 0.86 7.58 -4.00
C GLY A 16 1.54 7.42 -2.64
N LEU A 17 2.79 7.87 -2.53
CA LEU A 17 3.44 8.07 -1.24
C LEU A 17 3.17 9.49 -0.75
N ARG A 18 2.71 9.62 0.48
CA ARG A 18 2.55 10.92 1.13
C ARG A 18 3.90 11.55 1.38
N ASP A 19 3.95 12.87 1.28
CA ASP A 19 5.19 13.58 1.54
C ASP A 19 5.45 13.63 3.05
N ARG A 20 6.46 12.88 3.50
CA ARG A 20 6.92 12.91 4.90
C ARG A 20 8.29 13.55 5.00
N SER A 21 9.33 12.79 4.68
CA SER A 21 10.72 13.24 4.63
C SER A 21 11.45 12.45 3.56
N TRP A 22 12.54 13.00 3.03
CA TRP A 22 13.31 12.36 1.95
C TRP A 22 13.74 10.93 2.32
N LEU A 23 14.26 10.74 3.54
CA LEU A 23 14.65 9.42 4.05
C LEU A 23 13.47 8.44 4.09
N TYR A 24 12.33 8.87 4.63
CA TYR A 24 11.12 8.04 4.69
C TYR A 24 10.60 7.70 3.31
N ASN A 25 10.62 8.64 2.36
CA ASN A 25 10.17 8.42 0.99
C ASN A 25 11.06 7.39 0.29
N LYS A 26 12.38 7.44 0.49
CA LYS A 26 13.33 6.47 -0.06
C LYS A 26 13.15 5.08 0.56
N LEU A 27 12.95 4.99 1.88
CA LEU A 27 12.67 3.72 2.56
C LEU A 27 11.32 3.12 2.12
N SER A 28 10.30 3.95 1.99
CA SER A 28 8.94 3.54 1.63
C SER A 28 8.84 3.01 0.20
N GLN A 29 9.78 3.35 -0.68
CA GLN A 29 9.89 2.76 -2.02
C GLN A 29 10.42 1.32 -2.00
N HIS A 30 11.24 0.97 -0.99
CA HIS A 30 11.82 -0.37 -0.85
C HIS A 30 10.96 -1.28 0.05
N LEU A 31 10.24 -0.70 1.00
CA LEU A 31 9.32 -1.39 1.89
C LEU A 31 7.99 -1.75 1.21
N MET A 32 7.13 -2.47 1.93
CA MET A 32 5.77 -2.75 1.48
C MET A 32 5.02 -1.44 1.28
N LEU A 33 4.46 -1.26 0.08
CA LEU A 33 3.71 -0.06 -0.30
C LEU A 33 2.32 -0.08 0.35
N ILE A 34 2.26 0.34 1.62
CA ILE A 34 1.06 0.35 2.45
C ILE A 34 0.47 1.78 2.45
N SER A 35 0.05 2.21 1.26
CA SER A 35 -0.63 3.49 1.08
C SER A 35 -2.00 3.26 0.45
N GLY A 36 -3.04 3.77 1.10
CA GLY A 36 -4.41 3.74 0.56
C GLY A 36 -4.58 4.60 -0.70
N GLU A 37 -3.67 5.55 -0.95
CA GLU A 37 -3.68 6.40 -2.13
C GLU A 37 -3.07 5.64 -3.31
N ARG A 38 -3.92 5.06 -4.16
CA ARG A 38 -3.48 4.27 -5.31
C ARG A 38 -4.46 4.37 -6.47
N ALA A 39 -3.93 4.27 -7.68
CA ALA A 39 -4.70 4.03 -8.89
C ALA A 39 -4.27 2.69 -9.47
N LEU A 40 -5.21 1.90 -9.99
CA LEU A 40 -4.91 0.59 -10.56
C LEU A 40 -5.90 0.23 -11.66
N ARG A 41 -5.47 -0.68 -12.54
CA ARG A 41 -6.35 -1.28 -13.54
C ARG A 41 -7.32 -2.23 -12.85
N ARG A 42 -8.59 -2.21 -13.25
CA ARG A 42 -9.66 -2.98 -12.62
C ARG A 42 -9.31 -4.47 -12.46
N GLU A 43 -8.62 -5.05 -13.44
CA GLU A 43 -8.15 -6.44 -13.43
C GLU A 43 -7.30 -6.81 -12.20
N VAL A 44 -6.49 -5.87 -11.69
CA VAL A 44 -5.63 -6.11 -10.51
C VAL A 44 -6.48 -6.34 -9.27
N PHE A 45 -7.62 -5.66 -9.14
CA PHE A 45 -8.52 -5.82 -8.00
C PHE A 45 -9.52 -6.96 -8.17
N THR A 46 -10.08 -7.13 -9.38
CA THR A 46 -11.11 -8.16 -9.61
C THR A 46 -10.55 -9.57 -9.49
N ARG A 47 -9.29 -9.79 -9.88
CA ARG A 47 -8.63 -11.10 -9.80
C ARG A 47 -8.19 -11.50 -8.39
N LEU A 48 -8.28 -10.61 -7.40
CA LEU A 48 -8.03 -10.97 -6.01
C LEU A 48 -9.18 -11.79 -5.45
N LYS A 49 -8.85 -12.85 -4.69
CA LYS A 49 -9.83 -13.61 -3.91
C LYS A 49 -10.55 -12.70 -2.90
N PRO A 50 -11.85 -12.92 -2.63
CA PRO A 50 -12.62 -12.10 -1.67
C PRO A 50 -11.98 -12.01 -0.27
N GLU A 51 -11.36 -13.10 0.19
CA GLU A 51 -10.67 -13.19 1.49
C GLU A 51 -9.55 -12.14 1.67
N PHE A 52 -8.95 -11.68 0.57
CA PHE A 52 -7.89 -10.67 0.58
C PHE A 52 -8.43 -9.25 0.47
N LYS A 53 -9.73 -9.03 0.25
CA LYS A 53 -10.32 -7.70 0.06
C LYS A 53 -10.72 -7.01 1.37
N LYS A 54 -10.00 -7.26 2.46
CA LYS A 54 -10.31 -6.74 3.81
C LYS A 54 -9.11 -6.11 4.49
N GLY A 55 -9.35 -5.03 5.25
CA GLY A 55 -8.32 -4.37 6.07
C GLY A 55 -7.02 -4.10 5.29
N PHE A 56 -5.86 -4.38 5.91
CA PHE A 56 -4.55 -4.22 5.26
C PHE A 56 -4.20 -5.35 4.27
N TYR A 57 -4.99 -6.43 4.21
CA TYR A 57 -4.74 -7.54 3.28
C TYR A 57 -4.86 -7.10 1.84
N ILE A 58 -5.81 -6.22 1.57
CA ILE A 58 -6.08 -5.75 0.21
C ILE A 58 -4.85 -5.08 -0.38
N GLU A 59 -4.11 -4.33 0.45
CA GLU A 59 -2.94 -3.60 0.02
C GLU A 59 -1.77 -4.53 -0.30
N VAL A 60 -1.54 -5.49 0.59
CA VAL A 60 -0.51 -6.52 0.45
C VAL A 60 -0.81 -7.43 -0.75
N ALA A 61 -2.06 -7.84 -0.91
CA ALA A 61 -2.49 -8.71 -2.00
C ALA A 61 -2.35 -8.04 -3.37
N MET A 62 -2.73 -6.76 -3.52
CA MET A 62 -2.50 -6.01 -4.76
C MET A 62 -1.00 -5.92 -5.09
N ASN A 63 -0.16 -5.57 -4.12
CA ASN A 63 1.29 -5.47 -4.31
C ASN A 63 1.90 -6.80 -4.74
N ARG A 64 1.51 -7.89 -4.07
CA ARG A 64 1.97 -9.25 -4.42
C ARG A 64 1.43 -9.71 -5.76
N TYR A 65 0.19 -9.39 -6.10
CA TYR A 65 -0.40 -9.72 -7.40
C TYR A 65 0.42 -9.09 -8.52
N CYS A 66 0.70 -7.80 -8.43
CA CYS A 66 1.54 -7.13 -9.41
C CYS A 66 2.96 -7.73 -9.46
N ARG A 67 3.58 -8.07 -8.32
CA ARG A 67 4.90 -8.72 -8.29
C ARG A 67 4.88 -10.14 -8.89
N LYS A 68 3.89 -10.97 -8.55
CA LYS A 68 3.77 -12.36 -9.02
C LYS A 68 3.62 -12.45 -10.54
N TYR A 69 2.89 -11.50 -11.12
CA TYR A 69 2.64 -11.44 -12.56
C TYR A 69 3.57 -10.46 -13.31
N ASN A 70 4.65 -9.98 -12.67
CA ASN A 70 5.59 -9.00 -13.24
C ASN A 70 4.91 -7.75 -13.85
N LEU A 71 3.80 -7.31 -13.25
CA LEU A 71 3.06 -6.15 -13.71
C LEU A 71 3.74 -4.86 -13.23
N PRO A 72 3.91 -3.85 -14.10
CA PRO A 72 4.61 -2.62 -13.74
C PRO A 72 3.87 -1.85 -12.65
N ILE A 73 4.60 -1.53 -11.57
CA ILE A 73 4.15 -0.69 -10.46
C ILE A 73 4.94 0.62 -10.52
N MET A 74 4.25 1.75 -10.47
CA MET A 74 4.88 3.06 -10.35
C MET A 74 4.60 3.68 -8.98
N VAL A 75 5.60 4.31 -8.40
CA VAL A 75 5.46 5.03 -7.14
C VAL A 75 5.60 6.53 -7.41
N LYS A 76 4.67 7.33 -6.90
CA LYS A 76 4.73 8.79 -6.99
C LYS A 76 4.60 9.42 -5.62
N THR A 77 5.53 10.29 -5.27
CA THR A 77 5.40 11.14 -4.08
C THR A 77 4.38 12.26 -4.35
N MET A 78 3.40 12.39 -3.48
CA MET A 78 2.39 13.44 -3.55
C MET A 78 2.80 14.59 -2.62
N LYS A 79 3.53 15.55 -3.19
CA LYS A 79 3.96 16.76 -2.51
C LYS A 79 2.75 17.52 -1.96
N GLY A 80 2.86 18.00 -0.72
CA GLY A 80 1.80 18.75 -0.05
C GLY A 80 0.65 17.91 0.53
N VAL A 81 0.66 16.58 0.33
CA VAL A 81 -0.31 15.68 0.98
C VAL A 81 0.32 15.12 2.26
N SER A 82 -0.14 15.63 3.40
CA SER A 82 0.22 15.13 4.72
C SER A 82 -0.98 14.47 5.40
N ILE A 83 -0.72 13.69 6.44
CA ILE A 83 -1.75 13.10 7.30
C ILE A 83 -1.36 13.32 8.74
N VAL A 84 -2.34 13.71 9.56
CA VAL A 84 -2.17 13.79 11.02
C VAL A 84 -1.73 12.42 11.53
N LYS A 85 -0.61 12.38 12.26
CA LYS A 85 -0.01 11.12 12.72
C LYS A 85 -0.88 10.50 13.80
N LYS A 86 -0.79 9.18 13.96
CA LYS A 86 -1.55 8.43 14.97
C LYS A 86 -1.30 8.99 16.38
N PHE A 87 -0.04 9.30 16.67
CA PHE A 87 0.41 9.93 17.92
C PHE A 87 -0.37 11.20 18.27
N GLU A 88 -0.64 12.04 17.27
CA GLU A 88 -1.38 13.30 17.44
C GLU A 88 -2.90 13.06 17.58
N LYS A 89 -3.43 11.97 17.04
CA LYS A 89 -4.88 11.65 17.08
C LYS A 89 -5.33 11.01 18.38
N VAL A 90 -4.55 10.07 18.91
CA VAL A 90 -5.01 9.18 19.99
C VAL A 90 -4.06 9.10 21.19
N GLY A 91 -2.99 9.89 21.17
CA GLY A 91 -1.95 9.88 22.20
C GLY A 91 -0.97 8.72 22.06
N TRP A 92 0.13 8.75 22.81
CA TRP A 92 1.28 7.87 22.64
C TRP A 92 0.96 6.38 22.86
N ILE A 93 0.34 6.05 23.99
CA ILE A 93 0.08 4.66 24.38
C ILE A 93 -0.84 3.97 23.37
N ARG A 94 -1.98 4.59 23.03
CA ARG A 94 -2.93 4.04 22.05
C ARG A 94 -2.34 3.97 20.65
N SER A 95 -1.43 4.89 20.31
CA SER A 95 -0.75 4.87 19.02
C SER A 95 0.19 3.68 18.89
N LEU A 96 0.98 3.39 19.92
CA LEU A 96 1.89 2.24 19.93
C LEU A 96 1.13 0.92 19.76
N TRP A 97 0.07 0.70 20.55
CA TRP A 97 -0.81 -0.46 20.39
C TRP A 97 -1.45 -0.51 19.00
N GLY A 98 -1.86 0.64 18.47
CA GLY A 98 -2.42 0.76 17.15
C GLY A 98 -1.42 0.45 16.02
N TYR A 99 -0.13 0.72 16.19
CA TYR A 99 0.91 0.34 15.24
C TYR A 99 1.23 -1.15 15.34
N ALA A 100 1.43 -1.69 16.55
CA ALA A 100 1.66 -3.11 16.76
C ALA A 100 0.53 -3.99 16.18
N LYS A 101 -0.73 -3.59 16.35
CA LYS A 101 -1.88 -4.28 15.75
C LYS A 101 -1.89 -4.20 14.23
N MET A 102 -1.45 -3.08 13.65
CA MET A 102 -1.37 -2.92 12.20
C MET A 102 -0.25 -3.80 11.63
N ASP A 103 0.93 -3.76 12.25
CA ASP A 103 2.11 -4.49 11.80
C ASP A 103 1.88 -6.01 11.84
N THR A 104 1.24 -6.51 12.90
CA THR A 104 0.83 -7.94 12.96
C THR A 104 -0.15 -8.31 11.86
N GLN A 105 -1.14 -7.45 11.55
CA GLN A 105 -2.06 -7.67 10.43
C GLN A 105 -1.35 -7.69 9.08
N ILE A 106 -0.35 -6.83 8.86
CA ILE A 106 0.43 -6.76 7.63
C ILE A 106 1.29 -8.02 7.46
N VAL A 107 2.00 -8.42 8.52
CA VAL A 107 2.84 -9.63 8.52
C VAL A 107 1.99 -10.86 8.24
N TRP A 108 0.86 -10.98 8.93
CA TRP A 108 -0.07 -12.09 8.73
C TRP A 108 -0.68 -12.09 7.31
N ALA A 109 -1.05 -10.91 6.79
CA ALA A 109 -1.47 -10.77 5.41
C ALA A 109 -0.40 -11.20 4.42
N TYR A 110 0.86 -10.85 4.67
CA TYR A 110 1.98 -11.24 3.82
C TYR A 110 2.21 -12.74 3.80
N ILE A 111 2.08 -13.41 4.95
CA ILE A 111 2.19 -14.87 5.06
C ILE A 111 1.03 -15.54 4.31
N MET A 112 -0.21 -15.15 4.59
CA MET A 112 -1.39 -15.73 3.94
C MET A 112 -1.37 -15.58 2.42
N THR A 113 -1.04 -14.39 1.93
CA THR A 113 -0.92 -14.12 0.49
C THR A 113 0.30 -14.77 -0.15
N ARG A 114 1.25 -15.30 0.64
CA ARG A 114 2.36 -16.13 0.13
C ARG A 114 1.96 -17.58 -0.06
N ILE A 115 1.11 -18.10 0.82
CA ILE A 115 0.70 -19.49 0.80
C ILE A 115 -0.46 -19.71 -0.18
N ASN A 116 -1.42 -18.79 -0.23
CA ASN A 116 -2.72 -19.00 -0.89
C ASN A 116 -2.88 -18.31 -2.26
N MET A 117 -1.84 -17.65 -2.78
CA MET A 117 -1.90 -16.85 -4.01
C MET A 117 -1.03 -17.39 -5.11
#